data_AF-A0AAQ4DE93-F1
#
_entry.id   AF-A0AAQ4DE93-F1
#
_cell.length_a   1.000
_cell.length_b   1.000
_cell.length_c   1.000
_cell.angle_alpha   90.00
_cell.angle_beta   90.00
_cell.angle_gamma   90.00
#
_symmetry.space_group_name_H-M   'P 1'
#
loop_
_entity.id
_entity.type
_entity.pdbx_description
1 polymer ?
#
loop_
_entity_poly.entity_id
_entity_poly.type
_entity_poly.pdbx_seq_one_letter_code
_entity_poly.pdbx_strand_id
1 'polypeptide(L)'
;MLTATQMYHYLCCNLHHLREPTVAQVGAFASSSLYNLIVLQVLGTANGELNMEVFCELSKILLGGDVESAEVPRMIQELGATLRRSPDRQHFLDMSTEEASEWLSTAEDECGEMYREFIKRHGHRAVKEFDVYIKPWSLDPSSLIQSLKAAAAAAPETHKKTSSAPWDTSKLPYKLTFLQRLILKFVIPKARSAVAARETAKSAVVRTIHQLRLVCQCMAQRMVREGRLPDADLLFFLTFEEIGLLLRTRAPELVLRAQRRQRIYAEVDKATYPSISVGIPKPIERVRKHIEGDFEIKGKCATPGGFIELP
;
A
#
# COMPACT_ATOMS: atom_id res chain seq x y z
N MET A 1 -34.41 4.61 6.14
CA MET A 1 -32.97 4.39 6.42
C MET A 1 -32.81 3.15 7.28
N LEU A 2 -31.86 2.27 6.97
CA LEU A 2 -31.55 1.07 7.75
C LEU A 2 -31.12 1.42 9.18
N THR A 3 -31.43 0.56 10.15
CA THR A 3 -30.91 0.61 11.53
C THR A 3 -29.49 0.03 11.60
N ALA A 4 -28.73 0.36 12.64
CA ALA A 4 -27.40 -0.21 12.84
C ALA A 4 -27.45 -1.74 12.94
N THR A 5 -28.50 -2.31 13.57
CA THR A 5 -28.72 -3.77 13.62
C THR A 5 -28.93 -4.37 12.24
N GLN A 6 -29.73 -3.74 11.38
CA GLN A 6 -29.93 -4.21 10.01
C GLN A 6 -28.63 -4.15 9.18
N MET A 7 -27.82 -3.11 9.37
CA MET A 7 -26.51 -2.98 8.72
C MET A 7 -25.51 -4.03 9.19
N TYR A 8 -25.48 -4.33 10.49
CA TYR A 8 -24.66 -5.40 11.05
C TYR A 8 -25.06 -6.77 10.50
N HIS A 9 -26.37 -7.05 10.43
CA HIS A 9 -26.87 -8.29 9.82
C HIS A 9 -26.52 -8.38 8.33
N TYR A 10 -26.66 -7.26 7.60
CA TYR A 10 -26.24 -7.19 6.20
C TYR A 10 -24.75 -7.53 6.05
N LEU A 11 -23.88 -6.97 6.89
CA LEU A 11 -22.46 -7.32 6.90
C LEU A 11 -22.27 -8.81 7.15
N CYS A 12 -22.88 -9.38 8.19
CA CYS A 12 -22.77 -10.81 8.52
C CYS A 12 -23.10 -11.71 7.30
N CYS A 13 -24.17 -11.39 6.57
CA CYS A 13 -24.57 -12.16 5.39
C CYS A 13 -23.63 -11.97 4.18
N ASN A 14 -22.91 -10.86 4.11
CA ASN A 14 -22.13 -10.44 2.94
C ASN A 14 -20.61 -10.51 3.13
N LEU A 15 -20.11 -10.91 4.32
CA LEU A 15 -18.67 -11.10 4.55
C LEU A 15 -18.04 -12.13 3.61
N HIS A 16 -18.83 -13.05 3.04
CA HIS A 16 -18.36 -14.03 2.07
C HIS A 16 -17.78 -13.39 0.79
N HIS A 17 -18.12 -12.14 0.46
CA HIS A 17 -17.51 -11.40 -0.65
C HIS A 17 -16.02 -11.11 -0.45
N LEU A 18 -15.49 -11.20 0.77
CA LEU A 18 -14.04 -11.13 1.02
C LEU A 18 -13.31 -12.37 0.48
N ARG A 19 -14.01 -13.50 0.30
CA ARG A 19 -13.41 -14.79 -0.05
C ARG A 19 -12.74 -14.76 -1.42
N GLU A 20 -13.46 -14.33 -2.45
CA GLU A 20 -12.98 -14.36 -3.83
C GLU A 20 -11.68 -13.56 -4.05
N PRO A 21 -11.59 -12.26 -3.66
CA PRO A 21 -10.35 -11.51 -3.82
C PRO A 21 -9.22 -12.09 -2.96
N THR A 22 -9.52 -12.63 -1.78
CA THR A 22 -8.52 -13.30 -0.92
C THR A 22 -7.98 -14.60 -1.56
N VAL A 23 -8.85 -15.40 -2.19
CA VAL A 23 -8.43 -16.63 -2.89
C VAL A 23 -7.57 -16.28 -4.11
N ALA A 24 -7.97 -15.27 -4.89
CA ALA A 24 -7.17 -14.77 -6.01
C ALA A 24 -5.80 -14.25 -5.54
N GLN A 25 -5.76 -13.51 -4.43
CA GLN A 25 -4.55 -13.01 -3.79
C GLN A 25 -3.60 -14.16 -3.44
N VAL A 26 -4.08 -15.19 -2.73
CA VAL A 26 -3.28 -16.36 -2.35
C VAL A 26 -2.74 -17.08 -3.58
N GLY A 27 -3.57 -17.30 -4.60
CA GLY A 27 -3.16 -17.95 -5.85
C GLY A 27 -2.09 -17.15 -6.61
N ALA A 28 -2.23 -15.83 -6.67
CA ALA A 28 -1.27 -14.95 -7.30
C ALA A 28 0.07 -14.91 -6.55
N PHE A 29 0.04 -14.87 -5.21
CA PHE A 29 1.25 -14.99 -4.37
C PHE A 29 1.97 -16.32 -4.58
N ALA A 30 1.24 -17.44 -4.58
CA ALA A 30 1.81 -18.76 -4.79
C ALA A 30 2.48 -18.85 -6.17
N SER A 31 1.79 -18.39 -7.22
CA SER A 31 2.30 -18.38 -8.59
C SER A 31 3.54 -17.50 -8.73
N SER A 32 3.50 -16.27 -8.19
CA SER A 32 4.63 -15.35 -8.21
C SER A 32 5.84 -15.93 -7.48
N SER A 33 5.63 -16.51 -6.31
CA SER A 33 6.69 -17.15 -5.51
C SER A 33 7.31 -18.33 -6.24
N LEU A 34 6.50 -19.19 -6.86
CA LEU A 34 6.96 -20.34 -7.63
C LEU A 34 7.85 -19.92 -8.80
N TYR A 35 7.38 -18.99 -9.65
CA TYR A 35 8.17 -18.55 -10.80
C TYR A 35 9.44 -17.81 -10.39
N ASN A 36 9.38 -16.98 -9.34
CA ASN A 36 10.56 -16.30 -8.81
C ASN A 36 11.58 -17.31 -8.26
N LEU A 37 11.13 -18.38 -7.58
CA LEU A 37 12.00 -19.44 -7.10
C LEU A 37 12.69 -20.18 -8.25
N ILE A 38 11.96 -20.50 -9.31
CA ILE A 38 12.55 -21.15 -10.50
C ILE A 38 13.62 -20.25 -11.13
N VAL A 39 13.36 -18.95 -11.29
CA VAL A 39 14.36 -18.00 -11.80
C VAL A 39 15.57 -17.96 -10.87
N LEU A 40 15.37 -17.79 -9.56
CA LEU A 40 16.46 -17.77 -8.58
C LEU A 40 17.29 -19.04 -8.59
N GLN A 41 16.67 -20.21 -8.70
CA GLN A 41 17.40 -21.48 -8.79
C GLN A 41 18.26 -21.54 -10.05
N VAL A 42 17.74 -21.12 -11.20
CA VAL A 42 18.51 -21.10 -12.45
C VAL A 42 19.68 -20.12 -12.36
N LEU A 43 19.43 -18.90 -11.88
CA LEU A 43 20.47 -17.87 -11.74
C LEU A 43 21.52 -18.26 -10.69
N GLY A 44 21.10 -18.77 -9.53
CA GLY A 44 21.99 -19.22 -8.47
C GLY A 44 22.86 -20.40 -8.91
N THR A 45 22.30 -21.36 -9.65
CA THR A 45 23.07 -22.48 -10.22
C THR A 45 24.08 -21.99 -11.26
N ALA A 46 23.73 -20.99 -12.07
CA ALA A 46 24.64 -20.42 -13.07
C ALA A 46 25.76 -19.55 -12.45
N ASN A 47 25.45 -18.88 -11.34
CA ASN A 47 26.40 -18.08 -10.57
C ASN A 47 27.31 -18.95 -9.67
N GLY A 48 26.86 -20.14 -9.30
CA GLY A 48 27.56 -21.06 -8.38
C GLY A 48 27.12 -20.92 -6.91
N GLU A 49 26.46 -19.81 -6.56
CA GLU A 49 25.87 -19.57 -5.25
C GLU A 49 24.68 -18.60 -5.32
N LEU A 50 23.84 -18.63 -4.28
CA LEU A 50 22.74 -17.68 -4.11
C LEU A 50 23.22 -16.49 -3.26
N ASN A 51 23.66 -15.43 -3.94
CA ASN A 51 24.19 -14.22 -3.30
C ASN A 51 23.38 -12.96 -3.71
N MET A 52 23.75 -11.79 -3.19
CA MET A 52 23.03 -10.53 -3.44
C MET A 52 23.03 -10.12 -4.93
N GLU A 53 24.05 -10.50 -5.70
CA GLU A 53 24.09 -10.20 -7.14
C GLU A 53 22.97 -10.94 -7.87
N VAL A 54 22.72 -12.21 -7.52
CA VAL A 54 21.61 -13.00 -8.08
C VAL A 54 20.25 -12.36 -7.76
N PHE A 55 20.05 -11.86 -6.53
CA PHE A 55 18.82 -11.15 -6.17
C PHE A 55 18.67 -9.81 -6.91
N CYS A 56 19.78 -9.11 -7.18
CA CYS A 56 19.77 -7.91 -8.00
C CYS A 56 19.36 -8.22 -9.45
N GLU A 57 19.90 -9.29 -10.04
CA GLU A 57 19.53 -9.72 -11.39
C GLU A 57 18.06 -10.15 -11.47
N LEU A 58 17.55 -10.90 -10.49
CA LEU A 58 16.11 -11.20 -10.39
C LEU A 58 15.29 -9.90 -10.38
N SER A 59 15.67 -8.93 -9.55
CA SER A 59 14.95 -7.67 -9.44
C SER A 59 14.89 -6.94 -10.79
N LYS A 60 16.03 -6.86 -11.51
CA LYS A 60 16.08 -6.26 -12.85
C LYS A 60 15.24 -7.03 -13.87
N ILE A 61 15.19 -8.36 -13.79
CA ILE A 61 14.32 -9.21 -14.62
C ILE A 61 12.85 -8.84 -14.40
N LEU A 62 12.43 -8.63 -13.14
CA LEU A 62 11.04 -8.41 -12.78
C LEU A 62 10.54 -6.97 -13.04
N LEU A 63 11.43 -5.98 -13.17
CA LEU A 63 11.08 -4.56 -13.40
C LEU A 63 10.27 -4.28 -14.69
N GLY A 64 10.16 -5.24 -15.61
CA GLY A 64 9.54 -5.05 -16.93
C GLY A 64 8.04 -5.36 -17.03
N GLY A 65 7.32 -5.45 -15.91
CA GLY A 65 5.86 -5.69 -15.91
C GLY A 65 5.07 -4.39 -15.73
N ASP A 66 3.95 -4.26 -16.45
CA ASP A 66 2.94 -3.25 -16.12
C ASP A 66 2.26 -3.69 -14.81
N VAL A 67 2.52 -2.95 -13.74
CA VAL A 67 2.06 -3.28 -12.40
C VAL A 67 1.31 -2.11 -11.80
N GLU A 68 0.16 -2.39 -11.20
CA GLU A 68 -0.72 -1.38 -10.62
C GLU A 68 -0.04 -0.52 -9.55
N SER A 69 0.95 -1.07 -8.82
CA SER A 69 1.75 -0.31 -7.87
C SER A 69 2.62 0.78 -8.50
N ALA A 70 3.02 0.60 -9.77
CA ALA A 70 3.80 1.59 -10.52
C ALA A 70 2.91 2.67 -11.17
N GLU A 71 1.62 2.37 -11.37
CA GLU A 71 0.65 3.34 -11.90
C GLU A 71 0.45 4.52 -10.95
N VAL A 72 0.36 4.28 -9.63
CA VAL A 72 0.10 5.34 -8.64
C VAL A 72 1.20 6.43 -8.65
N PRO A 73 2.50 6.12 -8.49
CA PRO A 73 3.55 7.12 -8.62
C PRO A 73 3.58 7.78 -10.00
N ARG A 74 3.32 7.02 -11.08
CA ARG A 74 3.26 7.56 -12.44
C ARG A 74 2.19 8.64 -12.57
N MET A 75 0.96 8.37 -12.11
CA MET A 75 -0.14 9.34 -12.16
C MET A 75 0.15 10.57 -11.29
N ILE A 76 0.77 10.40 -10.11
CA ILE A 76 1.22 11.52 -9.26
C ILE A 76 2.23 12.39 -10.00
N GLN A 77 3.20 11.78 -10.69
CA GLN A 77 4.21 12.53 -11.47
C GLN A 77 3.61 13.22 -12.69
N GLU A 78 2.71 12.56 -13.41
CA GLU A 78 1.99 13.14 -14.55
C GLU A 78 1.15 14.34 -14.11
N LEU A 79 0.34 14.18 -13.06
CA LEU A 79 -0.46 15.29 -12.50
C LEU A 79 0.43 16.40 -11.95
N GLY A 80 1.50 16.06 -11.23
CA GLY A 80 2.48 17.04 -10.76
C GLY A 80 3.14 17.82 -11.91
N ALA A 81 3.43 17.17 -13.04
CA ALA A 81 3.98 17.82 -14.21
C ALA A 81 2.96 18.71 -14.95
N THR A 82 1.68 18.36 -14.94
CA THR A 82 0.60 19.21 -15.45
C THR A 82 0.40 20.43 -14.52
N LEU A 83 0.33 20.22 -13.20
CA LEU A 83 0.28 21.30 -12.21
C LEU A 83 1.47 22.25 -12.32
N ARG A 84 2.68 21.73 -12.59
CA ARG A 84 3.88 22.57 -12.78
C ARG A 84 3.77 23.51 -13.99
N ARG A 85 3.04 23.10 -15.03
CA ARG A 85 2.80 23.87 -16.26
C ARG A 85 1.56 24.77 -16.17
N SER A 86 0.71 24.56 -15.16
CA SER A 86 -0.51 25.35 -14.94
C SER A 86 -0.17 26.78 -14.50
N PRO A 87 -0.92 27.80 -14.96
CA PRO A 87 -0.80 29.17 -14.44
C PRO A 87 -1.09 29.25 -12.94
N ASP A 88 -1.91 28.34 -12.41
CA ASP A 88 -2.33 28.30 -11.01
C ASP A 88 -1.34 27.55 -10.10
N ARG A 89 -0.16 27.17 -10.62
CA ARG A 89 0.84 26.41 -9.85
C ARG A 89 1.14 27.03 -8.49
N GLN A 90 1.48 28.32 -8.47
CA GLN A 90 1.87 29.00 -7.23
C GLN A 90 0.69 29.05 -6.26
N HIS A 91 -0.50 29.35 -6.78
CA HIS A 91 -1.72 29.36 -6.00
C HIS A 91 -2.00 27.99 -5.35
N PHE A 92 -1.89 26.90 -6.10
CA PHE A 92 -2.01 25.52 -5.58
C PHE A 92 -0.97 25.18 -4.51
N LEU A 93 0.28 25.62 -4.68
CA LEU A 93 1.34 25.38 -3.69
C LEU A 93 1.05 26.08 -2.36
N ASP A 94 0.46 27.27 -2.42
CA ASP A 94 0.18 28.12 -1.26
C ASP A 94 -1.12 27.74 -0.51
N MET A 95 -2.04 27.01 -1.14
CA MET A 95 -3.27 26.49 -0.51
C MET A 95 -2.97 25.58 0.70
N SER A 96 -3.89 25.43 1.64
CA SER A 96 -3.89 24.29 2.57
C SER A 96 -4.13 22.96 1.85
N THR A 97 -3.95 21.83 2.54
CA THR A 97 -4.23 20.50 1.98
C THR A 97 -5.72 20.32 1.62
N GLU A 98 -6.59 20.90 2.44
CA GLU A 98 -8.03 20.85 2.34
C GLU A 98 -8.51 21.69 1.15
N GLU A 99 -8.06 22.95 1.06
CA GLU A 99 -8.40 23.85 -0.05
C GLU A 99 -7.92 23.30 -1.39
N ALA A 100 -6.69 22.78 -1.45
CA ALA A 100 -6.13 22.19 -2.66
C ALA A 100 -6.93 20.96 -3.13
N SER A 101 -7.39 20.13 -2.20
CA SER A 101 -8.24 18.98 -2.54
C SER A 101 -9.61 19.42 -3.06
N GLU A 102 -10.23 20.42 -2.42
CA GLU A 102 -11.53 20.94 -2.85
C GLU A 102 -11.45 21.58 -4.24
N TRP A 103 -10.40 22.38 -4.47
CA TRP A 103 -10.12 22.99 -5.76
C TRP A 103 -9.93 21.94 -6.85
N LEU A 104 -9.04 20.95 -6.65
CA LEU A 104 -8.83 19.88 -7.64
C LEU A 104 -10.08 19.01 -7.87
N SER A 105 -10.96 18.90 -6.87
CA SER A 105 -12.21 18.14 -7.03
C SER A 105 -13.20 18.85 -7.95
N THR A 106 -13.18 20.18 -8.00
CA THR A 106 -14.16 21.01 -8.71
C THR A 106 -13.61 21.68 -9.97
N ALA A 107 -12.29 21.79 -10.12
CA ALA A 107 -11.65 22.39 -11.27
C ALA A 107 -12.05 21.69 -12.59
N GLU A 108 -12.40 22.49 -13.60
CA GLU A 108 -12.80 22.01 -14.93
C GLU A 108 -11.60 21.87 -15.89
N ASP A 109 -10.38 22.12 -15.40
CA ASP A 109 -9.15 22.00 -16.17
C ASP A 109 -8.59 20.57 -16.18
N GLU A 110 -7.50 20.36 -16.94
CA GLU A 110 -6.82 19.07 -17.04
C GLU A 110 -6.38 18.55 -15.66
N CYS A 111 -5.96 19.44 -14.75
CA CYS A 111 -5.54 19.05 -13.40
C CYS A 111 -6.70 18.45 -12.60
N GLY A 112 -7.87 19.09 -12.63
CA GLY A 112 -9.07 18.62 -11.95
C GLY A 112 -9.58 17.30 -12.54
N GLU A 113 -9.58 17.15 -13.87
CA GLU A 113 -9.94 15.88 -14.52
C GLU A 113 -9.02 14.72 -14.11
N MET A 114 -7.71 14.94 -14.16
CA MET A 114 -6.71 13.95 -13.75
C MET A 114 -6.84 13.57 -12.28
N TYR A 115 -7.09 14.55 -11.39
CA TYR A 115 -7.29 14.30 -9.97
C TYR A 115 -8.56 13.47 -9.69
N ARG A 116 -9.69 13.82 -10.31
CA ARG A 116 -10.94 13.05 -10.17
C ARG A 116 -10.78 11.61 -10.67
N GLU A 117 -10.09 11.40 -11.79
CA GLU A 117 -9.80 10.06 -12.29
C GLU A 117 -8.86 9.29 -11.34
N PHE A 118 -7.85 9.96 -10.77
CA PHE A 118 -6.99 9.37 -9.74
C PHE A 118 -7.80 8.90 -8.53
N ILE A 119 -8.66 9.75 -7.97
CA ILE A 119 -9.51 9.40 -6.80
C ILE A 119 -10.47 8.26 -7.16
N LYS A 120 -11.06 8.27 -8.35
CA LYS A 120 -11.94 7.20 -8.81
C LYS A 120 -11.22 5.84 -8.93
N ARG A 121 -9.99 5.83 -9.44
CA ARG A 121 -9.20 4.60 -9.58
C ARG A 121 -8.57 4.16 -8.26
N HIS A 122 -7.86 5.05 -7.60
CA HIS A 122 -6.95 4.75 -6.49
C HIS A 122 -7.32 5.42 -5.17
N GLY A 123 -8.45 6.14 -5.09
CA GLY A 123 -8.90 6.77 -3.84
C GLY A 123 -9.13 5.79 -2.69
N HIS A 124 -9.34 4.50 -2.99
CA HIS A 124 -9.47 3.44 -1.99
C HIS A 124 -8.15 3.06 -1.29
N ARG A 125 -7.00 3.56 -1.77
CA ARG A 125 -5.66 3.25 -1.27
C ARG A 125 -5.29 4.14 -0.07
N ALA A 126 -4.39 3.63 0.77
CA ALA A 126 -3.87 4.32 1.93
C ALA A 126 -2.52 3.72 2.38
N VAL A 127 -1.77 4.45 3.20
CA VAL A 127 -0.73 3.81 4.04
C VAL A 127 -1.46 2.94 5.07
N LYS A 128 -1.03 1.69 5.29
CA LYS A 128 -1.76 0.71 6.13
C LYS A 128 -3.17 0.37 5.62
N GLU A 129 -3.34 0.31 4.29
CA GLU A 129 -4.63 0.08 3.60
C GLU A 129 -5.47 -1.14 4.03
N PHE A 130 -4.85 -2.15 4.65
CA PHE A 130 -5.55 -3.32 5.22
C PHE A 130 -6.28 -3.04 6.53
N ASP A 131 -5.90 -1.98 7.25
CA ASP A 131 -6.56 -1.58 8.48
C ASP A 131 -7.86 -0.82 8.15
N VAL A 132 -8.99 -1.38 8.57
CA VAL A 132 -10.32 -0.82 8.29
C VAL A 132 -10.51 0.55 8.96
N TYR A 133 -9.79 0.85 10.04
CA TYR A 133 -9.86 2.16 10.71
C TYR A 133 -9.24 3.30 9.86
N ILE A 134 -8.21 2.99 9.07
CA ILE A 134 -7.46 3.99 8.33
C ILE A 134 -8.32 4.65 7.25
N LYS A 135 -8.24 5.98 7.17
CA LYS A 135 -8.88 6.78 6.12
C LYS A 135 -8.08 6.68 4.81
N PRO A 136 -8.68 6.20 3.72
CA PRO A 136 -8.04 6.19 2.41
C PRO A 136 -8.17 7.55 1.72
N TRP A 137 -7.46 7.74 0.60
CA TRP A 137 -7.41 9.03 -0.11
C TRP A 137 -8.77 9.59 -0.56
N SER A 138 -9.77 8.73 -0.78
CA SER A 138 -11.14 9.16 -1.09
C SER A 138 -11.87 9.80 0.09
N LEU A 139 -11.41 9.55 1.32
CA LEU A 139 -11.97 10.13 2.56
C LEU A 139 -11.05 11.17 3.19
N ASP A 140 -9.73 10.99 3.05
CA ASP A 140 -8.70 11.92 3.52
C ASP A 140 -7.55 11.97 2.50
N PRO A 141 -7.58 12.93 1.56
CA PRO A 141 -6.57 13.05 0.50
C PRO A 141 -5.29 13.76 0.94
N SER A 142 -5.12 14.11 2.23
CA SER A 142 -4.03 14.98 2.70
C SER A 142 -2.64 14.52 2.25
N SER A 143 -2.33 13.23 2.39
CA SER A 143 -1.04 12.65 1.99
C SER A 143 -0.84 12.61 0.46
N LEU A 144 -1.93 12.46 -0.30
CA LEU A 144 -1.90 12.56 -1.76
C LEU A 144 -1.60 14.00 -2.19
N ILE A 145 -2.29 14.98 -1.61
CA ILE A 145 -2.08 16.40 -1.91
C ILE A 145 -0.64 16.81 -1.59
N GLN A 146 -0.09 16.39 -0.46
CA GLN A 146 1.33 16.63 -0.13
C GLN A 146 2.27 16.05 -1.20
N SER A 147 1.99 14.84 -1.70
CA SER A 147 2.76 14.20 -2.77
C SER A 147 2.66 14.97 -4.09
N LEU A 148 1.46 15.48 -4.43
CA LEU A 148 1.24 16.29 -5.62
C LEU A 148 1.92 17.66 -5.54
N LYS A 149 1.92 18.30 -4.36
CA LYS A 149 2.68 19.53 -4.11
C LYS A 149 4.18 19.33 -4.28
N ALA A 150 4.71 18.25 -3.71
CA ALA A 150 6.12 17.89 -3.89
C ALA A 150 6.47 17.68 -5.38
N ALA A 151 5.62 16.95 -6.11
CA ALA A 151 5.79 16.74 -7.55
C ALA A 151 5.70 18.05 -8.34
N ALA A 152 4.74 18.93 -8.05
CA ALA A 152 4.58 20.22 -8.71
C ALA A 152 5.72 21.21 -8.38
N ALA A 153 6.32 21.12 -7.20
CA ALA A 153 7.46 21.93 -6.78
C ALA A 153 8.79 21.47 -7.40
N ALA A 154 8.96 20.17 -7.63
CA ALA A 154 10.18 19.58 -8.17
C ALA A 154 10.60 20.20 -9.52
N ALA A 155 11.91 20.24 -9.78
CA ALA A 155 12.45 20.65 -11.08
C ALA A 155 11.93 19.71 -12.20
N PRO A 156 11.87 20.17 -13.46
CA PRO A 156 11.50 19.31 -14.58
C PRO A 156 12.51 18.16 -14.68
N GLU A 157 12.12 16.97 -14.22
CA GLU A 157 12.89 15.75 -14.42
C GLU A 157 12.91 15.44 -15.93
N THR A 158 14.11 15.23 -16.48
CA THR A 158 14.27 14.57 -17.79
C THR A 158 14.01 13.08 -17.59
N HIS A 159 12.76 12.70 -17.32
CA HIS A 159 12.39 11.30 -17.22
C HIS A 159 12.58 10.64 -18.58
N LYS A 160 13.70 9.93 -18.73
CA LYS A 160 13.78 8.82 -19.67
C LYS A 160 12.67 7.87 -19.25
N LYS A 161 11.62 7.74 -20.07
CA LYS A 161 10.74 6.58 -20.04
C LYS A 161 11.67 5.37 -20.04
N THR A 162 11.86 4.73 -18.89
CA THR A 162 12.40 3.37 -18.82
C THR A 162 11.32 2.49 -19.41
N SER A 163 11.19 2.54 -20.74
CA SER A 163 10.59 1.48 -21.52
C SER A 163 11.19 0.19 -20.98
N SER A 164 10.33 -0.75 -20.61
CA SER A 164 10.74 -2.09 -20.17
C SER A 164 11.53 -2.71 -21.32
N ALA A 165 12.84 -2.46 -21.36
CA ALA A 165 13.69 -3.02 -22.38
C ALA A 165 13.48 -4.54 -22.34
N PRO A 166 13.34 -5.20 -23.51
CA PRO A 166 13.31 -6.66 -23.55
C PRO A 166 14.47 -7.18 -22.73
N TRP A 167 14.17 -8.01 -21.73
CA TRP A 167 15.23 -8.58 -20.91
C TRP A 167 16.09 -9.46 -21.80
N ASP A 168 17.36 -9.11 -21.91
CA ASP A 168 18.31 -9.86 -22.70
C ASP A 168 19.20 -10.67 -21.77
N THR A 169 19.10 -12.00 -21.88
CA THR A 169 19.95 -12.95 -21.15
C THR A 169 21.44 -12.77 -21.44
N SER A 170 21.82 -12.08 -22.52
CA SER A 170 23.22 -11.77 -22.85
C SER A 170 23.88 -10.79 -21.87
N LYS A 171 23.07 -10.03 -21.13
CA LYS A 171 23.53 -8.99 -20.19
C LYS A 171 23.83 -9.54 -18.78
N LEU A 172 23.63 -10.84 -18.56
CA LEU A 172 23.94 -11.47 -17.28
C LEU A 172 25.46 -11.56 -17.08
N PRO A 173 25.96 -11.34 -15.86
CA PRO A 173 27.40 -11.39 -15.57
C PRO A 173 27.99 -12.81 -15.61
N TYR A 174 27.16 -13.84 -15.75
CA TYR A 174 27.54 -15.26 -15.76
C TYR A 174 27.01 -16.01 -16.97
N LYS A 175 27.68 -17.12 -17.31
CA LYS A 175 27.36 -17.94 -18.48
C LYS A 175 26.23 -18.91 -18.19
N LEU A 176 25.10 -18.72 -18.89
CA LEU A 176 24.00 -19.69 -18.88
C LEU A 176 24.22 -20.82 -19.89
N THR A 177 23.93 -22.05 -19.49
CA THR A 177 23.79 -23.22 -20.37
C THR A 177 22.57 -23.08 -21.30
N PHE A 178 22.53 -23.88 -22.37
CA PHE A 178 21.40 -23.89 -23.31
C PHE A 178 20.06 -24.17 -22.62
N LEU A 179 20.01 -25.16 -21.73
CA LEU A 179 18.79 -25.53 -21.01
C LEU A 179 18.34 -24.41 -20.06
N GLN A 180 19.26 -23.77 -19.34
CA GLN A 180 18.94 -22.65 -18.45
C GLN A 180 18.37 -21.46 -19.23
N ARG A 181 18.93 -21.13 -20.40
CA ARG A 181 18.39 -20.07 -21.28
C ARG A 181 16.97 -20.41 -21.74
N LEU A 182 16.73 -21.67 -22.10
CA LEU A 182 15.41 -22.12 -22.54
C LEU A 182 14.39 -22.00 -21.40
N ILE A 183 14.73 -22.44 -20.19
CA ILE A 183 13.86 -22.30 -19.01
C ILE A 183 13.53 -20.83 -18.74
N LEU A 184 14.55 -19.96 -18.68
CA LEU A 184 14.35 -18.53 -18.42
C LEU A 184 13.48 -17.87 -19.48
N LYS A 185 13.63 -18.23 -20.76
CA LYS A 185 12.80 -17.72 -21.85
C LYS A 185 11.31 -17.99 -21.63
N PHE A 186 10.94 -19.14 -21.06
CA PHE A 186 9.54 -19.48 -20.76
C PHE A 186 9.07 -18.96 -19.40
N VAL A 187 9.94 -18.94 -18.40
CA VAL A 187 9.58 -18.63 -17.01
C VAL A 187 9.54 -17.12 -16.76
N ILE A 188 10.45 -16.33 -17.34
CA ILE A 188 10.50 -14.87 -17.09
C ILE A 188 9.18 -14.16 -17.45
N PRO A 189 8.56 -14.39 -18.63
CA PRO A 189 7.26 -13.79 -18.94
C PRO A 189 6.18 -14.18 -17.93
N LYS A 190 6.17 -15.44 -17.47
CA LYS A 190 5.24 -15.92 -16.45
C LYS A 190 5.50 -15.29 -15.08
N ALA A 191 6.77 -15.13 -14.70
CA ALA A 191 7.15 -14.46 -13.47
C ALA A 191 6.68 -13.01 -13.44
N ARG A 192 6.91 -12.25 -14.53
CA ARG A 192 6.43 -10.87 -14.68
C ARG A 192 4.91 -10.78 -14.62
N SER A 193 4.22 -11.64 -15.37
CA SER A 193 2.75 -11.70 -15.34
C SER A 193 2.20 -12.07 -13.96
N ALA A 194 2.85 -13.00 -13.25
CA ALA A 194 2.44 -13.38 -11.90
C ALA A 194 2.69 -12.27 -10.87
N VAL A 195 3.76 -11.48 -11.01
CA VAL A 195 3.98 -10.27 -10.19
C VAL A 195 2.89 -9.24 -10.45
N ALA A 196 2.55 -8.97 -11.72
CA ALA A 196 1.45 -8.07 -12.07
C ALA A 196 0.10 -8.55 -11.50
N ALA A 197 -0.22 -9.84 -11.68
CA ALA A 197 -1.43 -10.44 -11.13
C ALA A 197 -1.49 -10.35 -9.60
N ARG A 198 -0.34 -10.48 -8.91
CA ARG A 198 -0.25 -10.33 -7.45
C ARG A 198 -0.57 -8.90 -7.01
N GLU A 199 -0.03 -7.89 -7.71
CA GLU A 199 -0.35 -6.48 -7.40
C GLU A 199 -1.82 -6.16 -7.68
N THR A 200 -2.38 -6.65 -8.79
CA THR A 200 -3.81 -6.47 -9.12
C THR A 200 -4.72 -7.17 -8.10
N ALA A 201 -4.42 -8.41 -7.72
CA ALA A 201 -5.18 -9.12 -6.71
C ALA A 201 -5.12 -8.39 -5.36
N LYS A 202 -3.97 -7.79 -5.02
CA LYS A 202 -3.81 -7.02 -3.79
C LYS A 202 -4.73 -5.81 -3.81
N SER A 203 -4.73 -5.08 -4.92
CA SER A 203 -5.60 -3.92 -5.09
C SER A 203 -7.08 -4.30 -5.01
N ALA A 204 -7.48 -5.43 -5.61
CA ALA A 204 -8.84 -5.96 -5.49
C ALA A 204 -9.23 -6.24 -4.03
N VAL A 205 -8.34 -6.86 -3.23
CA VAL A 205 -8.57 -7.07 -1.79
C VAL A 205 -8.74 -5.73 -1.07
N VAL A 206 -7.87 -4.76 -1.32
CA VAL A 206 -7.94 -3.44 -0.68
C VAL A 206 -9.22 -2.69 -1.07
N ARG A 207 -9.68 -2.81 -2.32
CA ARG A 207 -10.94 -2.25 -2.79
C ARG A 207 -12.13 -2.87 -2.05
N THR A 208 -12.13 -4.18 -1.81
CA THR A 208 -13.17 -4.85 -1.02
C THR A 208 -13.13 -4.42 0.45
N ILE A 209 -11.94 -4.28 1.04
CA ILE A 209 -11.76 -3.72 2.39
C ILE A 209 -12.31 -2.28 2.46
N HIS A 210 -12.11 -1.48 1.42
CA HIS A 210 -12.68 -0.13 1.36
C HIS A 210 -14.21 -0.13 1.36
N GLN A 211 -14.86 -1.05 0.65
CA GLN A 211 -16.32 -1.19 0.72
C GLN A 211 -16.78 -1.57 2.12
N LEU A 212 -16.10 -2.52 2.78
CA LEU A 212 -16.36 -2.87 4.17
C LEU A 212 -16.21 -1.64 5.09
N ARG A 213 -15.15 -0.85 4.90
CA ARG A 213 -14.89 0.39 5.65
C ARG A 213 -16.04 1.38 5.53
N LEU A 214 -16.54 1.64 4.32
CA LEU A 214 -17.66 2.56 4.09
C LEU A 214 -18.93 2.08 4.80
N VAL A 215 -19.24 0.78 4.75
CA VAL A 215 -20.39 0.21 5.46
C VAL A 215 -20.22 0.34 6.97
N CYS A 216 -19.02 0.06 7.50
CA CYS A 216 -18.69 0.22 8.91
C CYS A 216 -18.83 1.68 9.38
N GLN A 217 -18.38 2.65 8.58
CA GLN A 217 -18.52 4.08 8.90
C GLN A 217 -20.00 4.50 8.95
N CYS A 218 -20.79 4.11 7.96
CA CYS A 218 -22.22 4.39 7.96
C CYS A 218 -22.92 3.73 9.16
N MET A 219 -22.53 2.49 9.50
CA MET A 219 -23.05 1.78 10.68
C MET A 219 -22.65 2.49 11.97
N ALA A 220 -21.41 2.96 12.08
CA ALA A 220 -20.92 3.69 13.25
C ALA A 220 -21.71 4.99 13.47
N GLN A 221 -21.90 5.80 12.43
CA GLN A 221 -22.73 7.00 12.48
C GLN A 221 -24.17 6.67 12.90
N ARG A 222 -24.72 5.55 12.43
CA ARG A 222 -26.05 5.10 12.82
C ARG A 222 -26.11 4.68 14.28
N MET A 223 -25.10 3.99 14.79
CA MET A 223 -24.98 3.61 16.20
C MET A 223 -24.88 4.84 17.12
N VAL A 224 -24.22 5.92 16.69
CA VAL A 224 -24.20 7.20 17.42
C VAL A 224 -25.61 7.82 17.47
N ARG A 225 -26.29 7.91 16.32
CA ARG A 225 -27.67 8.44 16.27
C ARG A 225 -28.67 7.62 17.09
N GLU A 226 -28.44 6.32 17.21
CA GLU A 226 -29.25 5.41 18.04
C GLU A 226 -28.89 5.47 19.55
N GLY A 227 -27.91 6.30 19.93
CA GLY A 227 -27.45 6.44 21.32
C GLY A 227 -26.68 5.23 21.85
N ARG A 228 -26.06 4.43 20.97
CA ARG A 228 -25.31 3.21 21.34
C ARG A 228 -23.82 3.47 21.49
N LEU A 229 -23.29 4.43 20.73
CA LEU A 229 -21.92 4.90 20.82
C LEU A 229 -21.92 6.41 21.04
N PRO A 230 -21.00 6.95 21.85
CA PRO A 230 -20.85 8.39 21.98
C PRO A 230 -20.10 9.01 20.78
N ASP A 231 -19.29 8.22 20.08
CA ASP A 231 -18.47 8.63 18.95
C ASP A 231 -18.38 7.50 17.90
N ALA A 232 -18.30 7.85 16.62
CA ALA A 232 -18.32 6.88 15.52
C ALA A 232 -17.01 6.10 15.41
N ASP A 233 -15.86 6.70 15.73
CA ASP A 233 -14.56 6.03 15.59
C ASP A 233 -14.42 4.87 16.58
N LEU A 234 -15.15 4.91 17.70
CA LEU A 234 -15.16 3.83 18.69
C LEU A 234 -15.61 2.48 18.12
N LEU A 235 -16.33 2.46 17.00
CA LEU A 235 -16.71 1.22 16.33
C LEU A 235 -15.48 0.39 15.93
N PHE A 236 -14.40 1.04 15.49
CA PHE A 236 -13.18 0.38 15.03
C PHE A 236 -12.32 -0.16 16.18
N PHE A 237 -12.67 0.18 17.43
CA PHE A 237 -12.02 -0.32 18.64
C PHE A 237 -12.84 -1.43 19.34
N LEU A 238 -13.92 -1.88 18.70
CA LEU A 238 -14.71 -3.06 19.08
C LEU A 238 -14.36 -4.22 18.15
N THR A 239 -14.32 -5.44 18.69
CA THR A 239 -14.31 -6.64 17.81
C THR A 239 -15.67 -6.79 17.12
N PHE A 240 -15.72 -7.56 16.03
CA PHE A 240 -16.97 -7.75 15.28
C PHE A 240 -18.07 -8.39 16.14
N GLU A 241 -17.69 -9.29 17.06
CA GLU A 241 -18.58 -9.91 18.04
C GLU A 241 -19.09 -8.91 19.08
N GLU A 242 -18.20 -8.02 19.54
CA GLU A 242 -18.53 -6.97 20.51
C GLU A 242 -19.50 -5.95 19.92
N ILE A 243 -19.38 -5.62 18.63
CA ILE A 243 -20.37 -4.78 17.91
C ILE A 243 -21.74 -5.46 17.96
N GLY A 244 -21.81 -6.75 17.62
CA GLY A 244 -23.07 -7.52 17.66
C GLY A 244 -23.67 -7.58 19.07
N LEU A 245 -22.83 -7.76 20.09
CA LEU A 245 -23.27 -7.76 21.48
C LEU A 245 -23.81 -6.39 21.88
N LEU A 246 -23.11 -5.30 21.58
CA LEU A 246 -23.53 -3.93 21.89
C LEU A 246 -24.87 -3.57 21.22
N LEU A 247 -25.09 -4.06 19.99
CA LEU A 247 -26.36 -3.89 19.28
C LEU A 247 -27.53 -4.61 19.97
N ARG A 248 -27.28 -5.76 20.61
CA ARG A 248 -28.30 -6.52 21.36
C ARG A 248 -28.54 -5.99 22.77
N THR A 249 -27.48 -5.66 23.52
CA THR A 249 -27.56 -5.45 24.98
C THR A 249 -27.40 -4.00 25.42
N ARG A 250 -26.85 -3.12 24.57
CA ARG A 250 -26.45 -1.74 24.93
C ARG A 250 -25.49 -1.66 26.13
N ALA A 251 -24.68 -2.70 26.33
CA ALA A 251 -23.88 -2.81 27.54
C ALA A 251 -22.73 -1.76 27.58
N PRO A 252 -22.69 -0.88 28.60
CA PRO A 252 -21.78 0.27 28.65
C PRO A 252 -20.31 -0.14 28.81
N GLU A 253 -20.02 -1.31 29.38
CA GLU A 253 -18.66 -1.83 29.53
C GLU A 253 -17.94 -2.03 28.20
N LEU A 254 -18.68 -2.33 27.11
CA LEU A 254 -18.13 -2.46 25.77
C LEU A 254 -17.62 -1.11 25.25
N VAL A 255 -18.39 -0.05 25.49
CA VAL A 255 -18.01 1.33 25.13
C VAL A 255 -16.78 1.76 25.91
N LEU A 256 -16.76 1.51 27.23
CA LEU A 256 -15.60 1.81 28.08
C LEU A 256 -14.34 1.06 27.62
N ARG A 257 -14.48 -0.19 27.18
CA ARG A 257 -13.37 -0.98 26.63
C ARG A 257 -12.88 -0.41 25.30
N ALA A 258 -13.77 -0.03 24.38
CA ALA A 258 -13.41 0.61 23.13
C ALA A 258 -12.64 1.92 23.37
N GLN A 259 -13.11 2.77 24.29
CA GLN A 259 -12.43 4.00 24.68
C GLN A 259 -11.03 3.76 25.25
N ARG A 260 -10.84 2.70 26.06
CA ARG A 260 -9.51 2.33 26.58
C ARG A 260 -8.58 1.92 25.44
N ARG A 261 -9.06 1.14 24.48
CA ARG A 261 -8.29 0.74 23.28
C ARG A 261 -7.94 1.93 22.40
N GLN A 262 -8.87 2.85 22.17
CA GLN A 262 -8.63 4.09 21.42
C GLN A 262 -7.55 4.95 22.08
N ARG A 263 -7.57 5.08 23.42
CA ARG A 263 -6.59 5.87 24.17
C ARG A 263 -5.14 5.38 24.00
N ILE A 264 -4.94 4.06 23.92
CA ILE A 264 -3.59 3.48 23.77
C ILE A 264 -3.18 3.30 22.30
N TYR A 265 -4.07 3.54 21.34
CA TYR A 265 -3.83 3.25 19.93
C TYR A 265 -2.58 3.96 19.39
N ALA A 266 -2.41 5.25 19.70
CA ALA A 266 -1.27 6.02 19.21
C ALA A 266 0.10 5.50 19.70
N GLU A 267 0.14 4.85 20.87
CA GLU A 267 1.36 4.22 21.40
C GLU A 267 1.59 2.86 20.74
N VAL A 268 0.54 2.05 20.64
CA VAL A 268 0.59 0.72 20.01
C VAL A 268 0.93 0.81 18.53
N ASP A 269 0.41 1.81 17.81
CA ASP A 269 0.64 2.03 16.39
C ASP A 269 2.11 2.40 16.06
N LYS A 270 2.84 2.94 17.04
CA LYS A 270 4.27 3.25 16.94
C LYS A 270 5.16 2.07 17.32
N ALA A 271 4.62 1.07 18.01
CA ALA A 271 5.40 -0.07 18.47
C ALA A 271 5.92 -0.89 17.29
N THR A 272 7.18 -1.31 17.35
CA THR A 272 7.78 -2.21 16.37
C THR A 272 7.86 -3.62 16.98
N TYR A 273 7.53 -4.65 16.22
CA TYR A 273 7.54 -6.04 16.69
C TYR A 273 8.58 -6.86 15.90
N PRO A 274 9.14 -7.93 16.49
CA PRO A 274 10.06 -8.80 15.77
C PRO A 274 9.31 -9.54 14.64
N SER A 275 10.01 -9.77 13.52
CA SER A 275 9.44 -10.43 12.34
C SER A 275 8.92 -11.84 12.61
N ILE A 276 9.48 -12.51 13.61
CA ILE A 276 9.01 -13.80 14.12
C ILE A 276 8.82 -13.63 15.63
N SER A 277 7.61 -13.92 16.09
CA SER A 277 7.26 -13.93 17.51
C SER A 277 6.77 -15.33 17.88
N VAL A 278 7.16 -15.82 19.07
CA VAL A 278 6.62 -17.04 19.66
C VAL A 278 5.84 -16.65 20.91
N GLY A 279 4.58 -17.05 20.99
CA GLY A 279 3.67 -16.63 22.05
C GLY A 279 3.14 -15.22 21.85
N ILE A 280 2.97 -14.46 22.94
CA ILE A 280 2.45 -13.09 22.91
C ILE A 280 3.53 -12.15 22.33
N PRO A 281 3.29 -11.46 21.21
CA PRO A 281 4.25 -10.53 20.63
C PRO A 281 4.62 -9.42 21.63
N LYS A 282 5.92 -9.20 21.82
CA LYS A 282 6.44 -8.10 22.64
C LYS A 282 7.08 -7.05 21.74
N PRO A 283 6.87 -5.76 22.01
CA PRO A 283 7.51 -4.70 21.26
C PRO A 283 9.02 -4.74 21.44
N ILE A 284 9.77 -4.36 20.40
CA ILE A 284 11.22 -4.22 20.42
C ILE A 284 11.56 -2.96 21.25
N GLU A 285 12.28 -3.15 22.35
CA GLU A 285 12.83 -2.05 23.14
C GLU A 285 14.02 -1.42 22.41
N ARG A 286 13.85 -0.18 21.95
CA ARG A 286 14.94 0.59 21.35
C ARG A 286 15.76 1.26 22.45
N VAL A 287 16.83 0.60 22.87
CA VAL A 287 17.82 1.20 23.77
C VAL A 287 18.64 2.22 22.97
N ARG A 288 18.52 3.51 23.30
CA ARG A 288 19.43 4.55 22.76
C ARG A 288 20.82 4.32 23.35
N LYS A 289 21.73 3.80 22.55
CA LYS A 289 23.15 3.74 22.89
C LYS A 289 23.84 5.00 22.36
N HIS A 290 24.46 5.76 23.24
CA HIS A 290 25.42 6.78 22.82
C HIS A 290 26.70 6.04 22.40
N ILE A 291 27.18 6.31 21.19
CA ILE A 291 28.41 5.74 20.66
C ILE A 291 29.29 6.93 20.30
N GLU A 292 30.45 7.04 20.95
CA GLU A 292 31.48 8.03 20.60
C GLU A 292 32.38 7.43 19.49
N GLY A 293 32.69 8.23 18.46
CA GLY A 293 33.53 7.84 17.32
C GLY A 293 32.76 7.39 16.08
N ASP A 294 33.48 6.86 15.09
CA ASP A 294 32.90 6.34 13.85
C ASP A 294 32.04 5.10 14.13
N PHE A 295 30.82 5.08 13.62
CA PHE A 295 29.90 3.97 13.79
C PHE A 295 29.27 3.56 12.47
N GLU A 296 29.13 2.25 12.28
CA GLU A 296 28.52 1.65 11.09
C GLU A 296 27.07 1.23 11.39
N ILE A 297 26.10 1.80 10.67
CA ILE A 297 24.72 1.32 10.71
C ILE A 297 24.56 0.18 9.71
N LYS A 298 24.35 -1.04 10.21
CA LYS A 298 24.05 -2.19 9.36
C LYS A 298 22.57 -2.19 8.95
N GLY A 299 22.32 -2.10 7.65
CA GLY A 299 21.00 -2.24 7.04
C GLY A 299 20.93 -3.43 6.07
N LYS A 300 19.74 -3.74 5.58
CA LYS A 300 19.60 -4.62 4.40
C LYS A 300 19.74 -3.76 3.16
N CYS A 301 20.68 -4.10 2.28
CA CYS A 301 20.82 -3.43 1.00
C CYS A 301 19.55 -3.68 0.16
N ALA A 302 18.86 -2.61 -0.23
CA ALA A 302 17.68 -2.68 -1.09
C ALA A 302 18.02 -2.43 -2.57
N THR A 303 19.04 -1.61 -2.83
CA THR A 303 19.54 -1.28 -4.16
C THR A 303 21.06 -1.07 -4.09
N PRO A 304 21.83 -1.56 -5.07
CA PRO A 304 23.23 -1.20 -5.20
C PRO A 304 23.37 0.30 -5.48
N GLY A 305 24.16 1.01 -4.67
CA GLY A 305 24.45 2.44 -4.86
C GLY A 305 25.37 2.98 -3.78
N GLY A 306 26.29 3.86 -4.18
CA GLY A 306 27.08 4.70 -3.28
C GLY A 306 26.71 6.16 -3.51
N PHE A 307 26.55 6.93 -2.44
CA PHE A 307 26.40 8.38 -2.53
C PHE A 307 27.78 8.99 -2.52
N ILE A 308 28.15 9.72 -3.57
CA ILE A 308 29.33 10.58 -3.55
C ILE A 308 28.85 11.89 -2.93
N GLU A 309 29.32 12.22 -1.73
CA GLU A 309 29.24 13.60 -1.26
C GLU A 309 30.05 14.45 -2.23
N LEU A 310 29.35 15.30 -2.98
CA LEU A 310 30.03 16.34 -3.75
C LEU A 310 30.59 17.37 -2.76
N PRO A 311 31.83 17.84 -2.97
CA PRO A 311 32.49 18.80 -2.07
C PRO A 311 31.76 20.15 -2.00
#